data_AF-A0A382FBZ6-F1
#
_entry.id   AF-A0A382FBZ6-F1
#
_cell.length_a   1.000
_cell.length_b   1.000
_cell.length_c   1.000
_cell.angle_alpha   90.00
_cell.angle_beta   90.00
_cell.angle_gamma   90.00
#
_symmetry.space_group_name_H-M   'P 1'
#
loop_
_entity.id
_entity.type
_entity.pdbx_description
1 polymer ?
#
loop_
_entity_poly.entity_id
_entity_poly.type
_entity_poly.pdbx_seq_one_letter_code
_entity_poly.pdbx_strand_id
1 'polypeptide(L)'
;MILSGVLGAVAQSAGEEKFVAFGGIITQYETGGTTYRVHAFRGSGKFVVASGESEVDWLIVAGGGATGTGGGGAGGMLSSAEGGQSVFTANTTSGDSGSAAHTITVGAGGLNGGNNANTAGATVGGNSTALGQTTVIGGGQGMSGASDACVTGGSGGGAYYGTNGSGTSGQGNAGGGTSQVAGGGGKGEAGGTDGTGYGGDGGTAFGITVADQVYAGG
;
A
#
# COMPACT_ATOMS: atom_id res chain seq x y z
N MET A 1 -8.53 -7.50 -12.29
CA MET A 1 -7.63 -7.21 -13.43
C MET A 1 -6.54 -6.29 -12.91
N ILE A 2 -5.35 -6.82 -12.63
CA ILE A 2 -4.21 -6.07 -12.08
C ILE A 2 -3.47 -5.43 -13.25
N LEU A 3 -3.58 -4.11 -13.42
CA LEU A 3 -2.73 -3.38 -14.35
C LEU A 3 -2.55 -1.91 -13.90
N SER A 4 -1.28 -1.54 -13.74
CA SER A 4 -0.68 -0.21 -13.93
C SER A 4 -1.13 0.99 -13.08
N GLY A 5 -0.11 1.72 -12.63
CA GLY A 5 -0.24 3.14 -12.30
C GLY A 5 0.91 3.59 -11.41
N VAL A 6 1.93 4.20 -12.00
CA VAL A 6 3.04 4.81 -11.28
C VAL A 6 3.26 6.17 -11.87
N LEU A 7 3.69 7.08 -11.01
CA LEU A 7 4.16 8.39 -11.39
C LEU A 7 5.32 8.73 -10.47
N GLY A 8 6.42 9.17 -11.08
CA GLY A 8 7.51 9.92 -10.47
C GLY A 8 8.06 10.79 -11.59
N ALA A 9 7.81 12.09 -11.50
CA ALA A 9 8.21 13.07 -12.51
C ALA A 9 9.65 13.54 -12.26
N VAL A 10 10.48 13.59 -13.29
CA VAL A 10 11.75 14.34 -13.25
C VAL A 10 11.85 15.21 -14.49
N ALA A 11 11.62 16.52 -14.34
CA ALA A 11 11.95 17.49 -15.37
C ALA A 11 13.46 17.81 -15.27
N GLN A 12 14.22 17.56 -16.33
CA GLN A 12 15.68 17.67 -16.30
C GLN A 12 16.15 18.86 -17.14
N SER A 13 16.89 19.79 -16.51
CA SER A 13 17.48 20.94 -17.21
C SER A 13 18.77 20.53 -17.94
N ALA A 14 19.12 21.24 -19.02
CA ALA A 14 20.18 20.87 -19.98
C ALA A 14 21.64 20.90 -19.43
N GLY A 15 21.84 20.94 -18.11
CA GLY A 15 23.14 20.87 -17.45
C GLY A 15 23.21 19.92 -16.25
N GLU A 16 22.12 19.23 -15.90
CA GLU A 16 22.09 18.26 -14.81
C GLU A 16 22.41 16.84 -15.31
N GLU A 17 23.15 16.07 -14.51
CA GLU A 17 23.37 14.68 -14.81
C GLU A 17 22.03 13.93 -14.93
N LYS A 18 21.92 13.10 -15.96
CA LYS A 18 20.71 12.34 -16.21
C LYS A 18 20.40 11.44 -15.02
N PHE A 19 19.25 11.67 -14.38
CA PHE A 19 18.66 10.75 -13.42
C PHE A 19 18.37 9.40 -14.10
N VAL A 20 19.13 8.38 -13.71
CA VAL A 20 18.98 7.02 -14.18
C VAL A 20 18.76 6.13 -12.97
N ALA A 21 17.63 5.42 -12.96
CA ALA A 21 17.32 4.46 -11.92
C ALA A 21 16.81 3.13 -12.51
N PHE A 22 16.97 2.06 -11.74
CA PHE A 22 16.60 0.68 -12.08
C PHE A 22 15.87 0.00 -10.92
N GLY A 23 15.13 -1.06 -11.22
CA GLY A 23 14.41 -1.86 -10.21
C GLY A 23 12.92 -1.95 -10.50
N GLY A 24 12.31 -3.07 -10.11
CA GLY A 24 10.90 -3.35 -10.38
C GLY A 24 10.60 -3.51 -11.88
N ILE A 25 9.31 -3.49 -12.21
CA ILE A 25 8.82 -3.42 -13.59
C ILE A 25 8.85 -1.95 -14.01
N ILE A 26 9.53 -1.67 -15.12
CA ILE A 26 9.68 -0.31 -15.63
C ILE A 26 8.67 -0.04 -16.74
N THR A 27 7.88 1.03 -16.59
CA THR A 27 7.10 1.60 -17.70
C THR A 27 7.48 3.06 -17.92
N GLN A 28 7.21 3.57 -19.12
CA GLN A 28 7.52 4.93 -19.51
C GLN A 28 6.33 5.49 -20.28
N TYR A 29 6.00 6.75 -20.03
CA TYR A 29 4.98 7.47 -20.77
C TYR A 29 5.38 8.95 -20.89
N GLU A 30 4.75 9.66 -21.83
CA GLU A 30 4.97 11.09 -22.04
C GLU A 30 3.67 11.85 -21.81
N THR A 31 3.75 12.97 -21.10
CA THR A 31 2.63 13.91 -20.96
C THR A 31 3.17 15.33 -20.86
N GLY A 32 2.53 16.26 -21.57
CA GLY A 32 2.98 17.66 -21.62
C GLY A 32 4.43 17.84 -22.08
N GLY A 33 4.95 16.94 -22.92
CA GLY A 33 6.35 16.97 -23.38
C GLY A 33 7.39 16.52 -22.34
N THR A 34 6.95 16.03 -21.18
CA THR A 34 7.82 15.44 -20.16
C THR A 34 7.71 13.92 -20.19
N THR A 35 8.85 13.23 -20.13
CA THR A 35 8.92 11.77 -20.03
C THR A 35 8.94 11.34 -18.56
N TYR A 36 8.06 10.42 -18.19
CA TYR A 36 7.94 9.88 -16.85
C TYR A 36 8.34 8.42 -16.84
N ARG A 37 8.96 7.98 -15.74
CA ARG A 37 9.32 6.58 -15.53
C ARG A 37 8.70 6.04 -14.27
N VAL A 38 8.36 4.78 -14.38
CA VAL A 38 7.58 4.04 -13.41
C VAL A 38 8.40 2.88 -12.91
N HIS A 39 8.49 2.70 -11.59
CA HIS A 39 9.11 1.51 -11.00
C HIS A 39 8.10 0.80 -10.09
N ALA A 40 7.53 -0.30 -10.58
CA ALA A 40 6.52 -1.08 -9.83
C ALA A 40 7.11 -2.36 -9.23
N PHE A 41 6.93 -2.54 -7.91
CA PHE A 41 7.40 -3.71 -7.17
C PHE A 41 6.21 -4.59 -6.77
N ARG A 42 6.11 -5.79 -7.37
CA ARG A 42 5.11 -6.82 -7.02
C ARG A 42 5.63 -7.86 -6.02
N GLY A 43 6.88 -7.69 -5.60
CA GLY A 43 7.62 -8.47 -4.63
C GLY A 43 8.84 -7.67 -4.20
N SER A 44 9.49 -8.09 -3.12
CA SER A 44 10.65 -7.39 -2.56
C SER A 44 11.81 -7.32 -3.56
N GLY A 45 12.58 -6.23 -3.51
CA GLY A 45 13.66 -5.97 -4.45
C GLY A 45 14.48 -4.75 -4.06
N LYS A 46 15.19 -4.18 -5.04
CA LYS A 46 15.96 -2.95 -4.86
C LYS A 46 15.54 -1.92 -5.91
N PHE A 47 15.42 -0.67 -5.48
CA PHE A 47 15.39 0.51 -6.34
C PHE A 47 16.80 1.11 -6.33
N VAL A 48 17.40 1.25 -7.50
CA VAL A 48 18.83 1.53 -7.64
C VAL A 48 18.98 2.81 -8.45
N VAL A 49 19.47 3.88 -7.83
CA VAL A 49 19.84 5.10 -8.55
C VAL A 49 21.28 4.94 -9.03
N ALA A 50 21.47 4.98 -10.34
CA ALA A 50 22.75 4.78 -11.00
C ALA A 50 23.47 6.09 -11.33
N SER A 51 22.72 7.18 -11.58
CA SER A 51 23.28 8.52 -11.81
C SER A 51 22.21 9.60 -11.57
N GLY A 52 22.65 10.83 -11.36
CA GLY A 52 21.81 12.01 -11.15
C GLY A 52 21.11 12.06 -9.79
N GLU A 53 20.28 13.09 -9.63
CA GLU A 53 19.45 13.35 -8.46
C GLU A 53 18.05 13.76 -8.91
N SER A 54 17.03 13.31 -8.18
CA SER A 54 15.66 13.75 -8.41
C SER A 54 14.77 13.56 -7.20
N GLU A 55 13.78 14.43 -7.07
CA GLU A 55 12.57 14.13 -6.30
C GLU A 55 11.77 13.03 -7.02
N VAL A 56 11.21 12.09 -6.25
CA VAL A 56 10.26 11.12 -6.78
C VAL A 56 9.02 11.08 -5.91
N ASP A 57 7.88 10.99 -6.57
CA ASP A 57 6.63 10.62 -5.93
C ASP A 57 6.60 9.13 -5.62
N TRP A 58 5.90 8.76 -4.55
CA TRP A 58 5.81 7.37 -4.13
C TRP A 58 4.46 7.03 -3.53
N LEU A 59 4.11 5.76 -3.70
CA LEU A 59 2.95 5.12 -3.10
C LEU A 59 3.41 3.76 -2.54
N ILE A 60 3.29 3.59 -1.23
CA ILE A 60 3.65 2.33 -0.56
C ILE A 60 2.36 1.72 -0.03
N VAL A 61 2.10 0.48 -0.44
CA VAL A 61 0.92 -0.29 -0.04
C VAL A 61 1.39 -1.58 0.62
N ALA A 62 0.84 -1.89 1.79
CA ALA A 62 1.08 -3.15 2.49
C ALA A 62 0.15 -4.26 2.00
N GLY A 63 0.45 -5.51 2.37
CA GLY A 63 -0.42 -6.63 2.04
C GLY A 63 -1.76 -6.51 2.77
N GLY A 64 -2.87 -6.87 2.11
CA GLY A 64 -4.19 -6.98 2.76
C GLY A 64 -4.27 -8.16 3.73
N GLY A 65 -5.12 -8.06 4.74
CA GLY A 65 -5.42 -9.17 5.64
C GLY A 65 -6.34 -10.20 4.97
N ALA A 66 -6.29 -11.44 5.43
CA ALA A 66 -7.16 -12.48 4.91
C ALA A 66 -8.58 -12.36 5.48
N THR A 67 -9.54 -12.97 4.78
CA THR A 67 -10.96 -12.84 5.11
C THR A 67 -11.42 -13.96 6.04
N GLY A 68 -12.23 -13.57 7.04
CA GLY A 68 -13.29 -14.41 7.60
C GLY A 68 -14.64 -13.91 7.07
N THR A 69 -15.75 -14.28 7.73
CA THR A 69 -17.10 -13.80 7.38
C THR A 69 -17.21 -12.28 7.49
N GLY A 70 -16.49 -11.64 8.43
CA GLY A 70 -16.40 -10.18 8.56
C GLY A 70 -15.39 -9.49 7.63
N GLY A 71 -14.73 -10.20 6.71
CA GLY A 71 -13.81 -9.58 5.75
C GLY A 71 -12.48 -9.08 6.34
N GLY A 72 -11.40 -9.28 5.58
CA GLY A 72 -10.06 -8.79 5.93
C GLY A 72 -9.95 -7.29 5.72
N GLY A 73 -9.15 -6.62 6.53
CA GLY A 73 -8.81 -5.22 6.35
C GLY A 73 -7.85 -5.04 5.18
N ALA A 74 -7.99 -3.92 4.46
CA ALA A 74 -7.01 -3.54 3.46
C ALA A 74 -5.62 -3.32 4.09
N GLY A 75 -4.57 -3.51 3.29
CA GLY A 75 -3.24 -3.08 3.69
C GLY A 75 -3.22 -1.58 3.98
N GLY A 76 -2.32 -1.14 4.86
CA GLY A 76 -2.07 0.28 5.02
C GLY A 76 -1.54 0.90 3.74
N MET A 77 -1.65 2.22 3.64
CA MET A 77 -1.07 2.99 2.57
C MET A 77 -0.40 4.26 3.10
N LEU A 78 0.78 4.58 2.56
CA LEU A 78 1.38 5.91 2.64
C LEU A 78 1.67 6.43 1.24
N SER A 79 1.59 7.74 1.06
CA SER A 79 1.96 8.41 -0.19
C SER A 79 2.79 9.67 0.08
N SER A 80 3.51 10.14 -0.93
CA SER A 80 4.28 11.38 -0.84
C SER A 80 3.43 12.63 -0.65
N ALA A 81 2.12 12.58 -0.95
CA ALA A 81 1.18 13.67 -0.64
C ALA A 81 0.96 13.85 0.87
N GLU A 82 1.06 12.77 1.65
CA GLU A 82 0.85 12.78 3.10
C GLU A 82 2.17 12.77 3.88
N GLY A 83 3.23 12.17 3.30
CA GLY A 83 4.55 12.01 3.91
C GLY A 83 5.63 12.97 3.37
N GLY A 84 5.30 13.81 2.39
CA GLY A 84 6.25 14.67 1.68
C GLY A 84 6.98 13.95 0.54
N GLN A 85 7.47 14.74 -0.42
CA GLN A 85 8.35 14.27 -1.50
C GLN A 85 9.68 13.79 -0.92
N SER A 86 10.26 12.76 -1.53
CA SER A 86 11.59 12.27 -1.15
C SER A 86 12.58 12.52 -2.27
N VAL A 87 13.68 13.19 -1.92
CA VAL A 87 14.81 13.43 -2.83
C VAL A 87 15.70 12.18 -2.83
N PHE A 88 15.93 11.61 -4.01
CA PHE A 88 16.84 10.50 -4.21
C PHE A 88 18.04 10.94 -5.03
N THR A 89 19.21 10.79 -4.44
CA THR A 89 20.51 11.07 -5.07
C THR A 89 21.24 9.75 -5.29
N ALA A 90 21.97 9.64 -6.40
CA ALA A 90 23.06 8.68 -6.51
C ALA A 90 24.17 9.03 -5.49
N ASN A 91 23.99 8.72 -4.21
CA ASN A 91 24.98 9.01 -3.16
C ASN A 91 25.62 7.70 -2.64
N THR A 92 26.95 7.73 -2.55
CA THR A 92 27.89 6.59 -2.52
C THR A 92 28.05 5.91 -1.15
N THR A 93 26.98 5.72 -0.38
CA THR A 93 27.11 5.08 0.96
C THR A 93 27.19 3.55 0.95
N SER A 94 27.05 2.89 -0.20
CA SER A 94 27.49 1.49 -0.37
C SER A 94 28.62 1.47 -1.40
N GLY A 95 29.79 0.93 -1.02
CA GLY A 95 31.04 0.96 -1.78
C GLY A 95 31.08 0.26 -3.15
N ASP A 96 29.97 0.21 -3.87
CA ASP A 96 29.87 -0.13 -5.29
C ASP A 96 29.70 1.15 -6.11
N SER A 97 30.78 1.56 -6.78
CA SER A 97 30.80 2.37 -8.02
C SER A 97 29.60 3.32 -8.27
N GLY A 98 29.34 4.29 -7.39
CA GLY A 98 28.44 5.42 -7.70
C GLY A 98 26.93 5.18 -7.54
N SER A 99 26.48 3.99 -7.12
CA SER A 99 25.05 3.68 -7.06
C SER A 99 24.46 3.66 -5.64
N ALA A 100 23.32 4.32 -5.44
CA ALA A 100 22.52 4.24 -4.23
C ALA A 100 21.42 3.17 -4.38
N ALA A 101 21.48 2.12 -3.57
CA ALA A 101 20.47 1.05 -3.57
C ALA A 101 19.53 1.19 -2.37
N HIS A 102 18.24 1.37 -2.65
CA HIS A 102 17.16 1.42 -1.68
C HIS A 102 16.44 0.06 -1.66
N THR A 103 16.44 -0.58 -0.50
CA THR A 103 15.73 -1.86 -0.32
C THR A 103 14.23 -1.61 -0.30
N ILE A 104 13.50 -2.39 -1.07
CA ILE A 104 12.04 -2.38 -1.17
C ILE A 104 11.55 -3.72 -0.63
N THR A 105 10.77 -3.68 0.45
CA THR A 105 10.06 -4.84 0.99
C THR A 105 8.58 -4.70 0.65
N VAL A 106 8.05 -5.71 -0.04
CA VAL A 106 6.62 -5.79 -0.34
C VAL A 106 5.99 -6.81 0.62
N GLY A 107 5.02 -6.34 1.40
CA GLY A 107 4.25 -7.18 2.29
C GLY A 107 3.38 -8.17 1.52
N ALA A 108 3.42 -9.44 1.92
CA ALA A 108 2.53 -10.46 1.37
C ALA A 108 1.08 -10.25 1.83
N GLY A 109 0.10 -10.66 1.04
CA GLY A 109 -1.28 -10.75 1.51
C GLY A 109 -1.44 -11.82 2.60
N GLY A 110 -2.46 -11.67 3.43
CA GLY A 110 -2.83 -12.66 4.43
C GLY A 110 -3.31 -13.96 3.78
N LEU A 111 -3.04 -15.09 4.44
CA LEU A 111 -3.49 -16.41 4.02
C LEU A 111 -4.87 -16.69 4.60
N ASN A 112 -5.77 -17.28 3.81
CA ASN A 112 -7.09 -17.68 4.31
C ASN A 112 -6.95 -18.79 5.35
N GLY A 113 -7.66 -18.64 6.47
CA GLY A 113 -7.96 -19.77 7.34
C GLY A 113 -8.89 -20.69 6.60
N GLY A 114 -8.63 -22.00 6.62
CA GLY A 114 -9.40 -22.97 5.85
C GLY A 114 -10.92 -22.85 6.01
N ASN A 115 -11.67 -23.49 5.10
CA ASN A 115 -13.13 -23.35 4.84
C ASN A 115 -14.10 -23.41 6.04
N ASN A 116 -13.65 -23.70 7.25
CA ASN A 116 -14.51 -23.70 8.42
C ASN A 116 -14.56 -22.29 9.02
N ALA A 117 -15.75 -21.70 9.00
CA ALA A 117 -16.13 -20.37 9.49
C ALA A 117 -15.84 -20.12 11.00
N ASN A 118 -15.05 -20.96 11.66
CA ASN A 118 -14.64 -20.81 13.06
C ASN A 118 -13.12 -20.99 13.24
N THR A 119 -12.35 -21.10 12.16
CA THR A 119 -10.92 -21.44 12.29
C THR A 119 -10.06 -20.18 12.29
N ALA A 120 -9.31 -20.00 13.38
CA ALA A 120 -8.25 -19.04 13.64
C ALA A 120 -7.02 -19.15 12.69
N GLY A 121 -7.24 -19.44 11.41
CA GLY A 121 -6.19 -19.66 10.42
C GLY A 121 -6.01 -18.52 9.42
N ALA A 122 -6.90 -17.52 9.41
CA ALA A 122 -6.67 -16.33 8.60
C ALA A 122 -5.47 -15.56 9.19
N THR A 123 -4.71 -14.87 8.36
CA THR A 123 -3.55 -14.10 8.84
C THR A 123 -3.70 -12.63 8.47
N VAL A 124 -3.05 -11.78 9.27
CA VAL A 124 -2.81 -10.39 8.88
C VAL A 124 -1.96 -10.33 7.62
N GLY A 125 -2.07 -9.20 6.91
CA GLY A 125 -1.16 -8.89 5.81
C GLY A 125 0.25 -8.57 6.33
N GLY A 126 1.24 -8.79 5.48
CA GLY A 126 2.62 -8.38 5.73
C GLY A 126 2.82 -6.88 5.55
N ASN A 127 3.78 -6.34 6.29
CA ASN A 127 4.17 -4.93 6.19
C ASN A 127 4.98 -4.66 4.91
N SER A 128 4.89 -3.45 4.39
CA SER A 128 5.75 -2.94 3.32
C SER A 128 6.68 -1.85 3.86
N THR A 129 7.91 -1.80 3.33
CA THR A 129 8.87 -0.73 3.60
C THR A 129 9.58 -0.35 2.31
N ALA A 130 9.71 0.93 2.04
CA ALA A 130 10.44 1.40 0.88
C ALA A 130 11.10 2.73 1.21
N LEU A 131 12.23 3.01 0.55
CA LEU A 131 12.78 4.37 0.48
C LEU A 131 13.10 5.03 1.83
N GLY A 132 13.33 4.23 2.88
CA GLY A 132 13.57 4.74 4.25
C GLY A 132 12.33 5.33 4.94
N GLN A 133 11.15 5.19 4.35
CA GLN A 133 9.89 5.65 4.91
C GLN A 133 9.44 4.78 6.10
N THR A 134 8.55 5.34 6.93
CA THR A 134 7.87 4.59 8.01
C THR A 134 7.21 3.34 7.45
N THR A 135 7.26 2.26 8.22
CA THR A 135 6.66 0.98 7.83
C THR A 135 5.16 1.14 7.59
N VAL A 136 4.72 0.67 6.42
CA VAL A 136 3.30 0.57 6.08
C VAL A 136 2.80 -0.78 6.58
N ILE A 137 1.83 -0.73 7.48
CA ILE A 137 1.35 -1.89 8.24
C ILE A 137 0.38 -2.70 7.38
N GLY A 138 0.54 -4.01 7.37
CA GLY A 138 -0.37 -4.92 6.67
C GLY A 138 -1.79 -4.90 7.25
N GLY A 139 -2.74 -5.37 6.45
CA GLY A 139 -4.16 -5.34 6.80
C GLY A 139 -4.51 -6.30 7.94
N GLY A 140 -5.47 -5.87 8.75
CA GLY A 140 -6.02 -6.64 9.85
C GLY A 140 -6.77 -7.87 9.35
N GLN A 141 -6.73 -8.95 10.11
CA GLN A 141 -7.50 -10.16 9.82
C GLN A 141 -8.98 -9.96 10.19
N GLY A 142 -9.88 -10.39 9.29
CA GLY A 142 -11.31 -10.50 9.58
C GLY A 142 -11.66 -11.79 10.32
N MET A 143 -12.79 -11.79 11.04
CA MET A 143 -13.23 -12.95 11.80
C MET A 143 -14.70 -13.30 11.61
N SER A 144 -15.04 -14.52 12.01
CA SER A 144 -16.39 -15.11 11.91
C SER A 144 -17.01 -15.46 13.27
N GLY A 145 -16.19 -15.71 14.30
CA GLY A 145 -16.63 -16.20 15.61
C GLY A 145 -16.89 -15.08 16.63
N ALA A 146 -17.83 -15.32 17.55
CA ALA A 146 -18.22 -14.34 18.59
C ALA A 146 -17.21 -14.21 19.75
N SER A 147 -16.22 -15.09 19.84
CA SER A 147 -15.26 -15.16 20.94
C SER A 147 -13.88 -14.59 20.62
N ASP A 148 -13.60 -14.32 19.34
CA ASP A 148 -12.31 -13.78 18.92
C ASP A 148 -12.41 -12.27 18.72
N ALA A 149 -11.27 -11.59 18.70
CA ALA A 149 -11.19 -10.16 18.35
C ALA A 149 -10.56 -10.02 16.97
N CYS A 150 -11.09 -9.12 16.15
CA CYS A 150 -10.47 -8.78 14.88
C CYS A 150 -9.08 -8.19 15.13
N VAL A 151 -8.15 -8.48 14.23
CA VAL A 151 -6.79 -7.97 14.38
C VAL A 151 -6.70 -6.56 13.79
N THR A 152 -6.02 -5.66 14.52
CA THR A 152 -5.67 -4.33 14.04
C THR A 152 -4.64 -4.41 12.92
N GLY A 153 -4.64 -3.45 12.01
CA GLY A 153 -3.65 -3.40 10.92
C GLY A 153 -3.48 -2.00 10.36
N GLY A 154 -2.90 -1.89 9.17
CA GLY A 154 -2.94 -0.67 8.38
C GLY A 154 -4.38 -0.21 8.21
N SER A 155 -5.24 -1.10 7.71
CA SER A 155 -6.69 -1.04 7.93
C SER A 155 -7.15 -2.22 8.78
N GLY A 156 -8.18 -2.02 9.60
CA GLY A 156 -8.68 -3.05 10.52
C GLY A 156 -9.58 -4.09 9.84
N GLY A 157 -9.53 -5.34 10.32
CA GLY A 157 -10.43 -6.40 9.86
C GLY A 157 -11.86 -6.22 10.38
N GLY A 158 -12.86 -6.61 9.59
CA GLY A 158 -14.26 -6.52 9.97
C GLY A 158 -14.74 -7.74 10.77
N ALA A 159 -15.77 -7.53 11.58
CA ALA A 159 -16.28 -8.50 12.55
C ALA A 159 -17.70 -8.94 12.20
N TYR A 160 -17.93 -10.24 12.03
CA TYR A 160 -19.29 -10.81 11.96
C TYR A 160 -20.00 -10.73 13.33
N TYR A 161 -19.24 -10.93 14.42
CA TYR A 161 -19.65 -10.73 15.82
C TYR A 161 -18.47 -10.14 16.60
N GLY A 162 -18.74 -9.26 17.59
CA GLY A 162 -17.71 -8.73 18.48
C GLY A 162 -17.06 -7.41 18.01
N THR A 163 -15.83 -7.15 18.47
CA THR A 163 -15.11 -5.91 18.23
C THR A 163 -14.31 -5.96 16.92
N ASN A 164 -14.52 -4.97 16.06
CA ASN A 164 -13.78 -4.76 14.82
C ASN A 164 -12.32 -4.38 15.06
N GLY A 165 -11.46 -4.65 14.06
CA GLY A 165 -10.07 -4.24 14.08
C GLY A 165 -9.98 -2.74 13.90
N SER A 166 -9.07 -2.09 14.63
CA SER A 166 -8.73 -0.69 14.38
C SER A 166 -7.72 -0.57 13.23
N GLY A 167 -7.82 0.53 12.47
CA GLY A 167 -6.79 0.94 11.49
C GLY A 167 -5.66 1.72 12.16
N THR A 168 -4.51 1.78 11.49
CA THR A 168 -3.37 2.58 11.91
C THR A 168 -3.55 4.02 11.44
N SER A 169 -3.41 5.00 12.35
CA SER A 169 -3.57 6.42 12.02
C SER A 169 -2.69 6.83 10.84
N GLY A 170 -3.29 7.50 9.84
CA GLY A 170 -2.63 7.90 8.60
C GLY A 170 -2.44 6.80 7.56
N GLN A 171 -2.73 5.52 7.88
CA GLN A 171 -2.53 4.40 6.96
C GLN A 171 -3.81 3.70 6.51
N GLY A 172 -4.88 3.76 7.31
CA GLY A 172 -6.18 3.15 6.97
C GLY A 172 -7.24 3.37 8.05
N ASN A 173 -8.46 2.87 7.79
CA ASN A 173 -9.57 2.99 8.74
C ASN A 173 -9.83 1.68 9.51
N ALA A 174 -10.67 1.78 10.54
CA ALA A 174 -11.16 0.61 11.27
C ALA A 174 -12.10 -0.24 10.40
N GLY A 175 -12.17 -1.54 10.71
CA GLY A 175 -13.11 -2.46 10.09
C GLY A 175 -14.56 -2.13 10.43
N GLY A 176 -15.51 -2.67 9.66
CA GLY A 176 -16.93 -2.57 9.99
C GLY A 176 -17.30 -3.45 11.18
N GLY A 177 -18.32 -3.05 11.93
CA GLY A 177 -18.81 -3.77 13.10
C GLY A 177 -20.29 -4.15 13.05
N THR A 178 -20.65 -5.20 13.80
CA THR A 178 -21.99 -5.57 14.30
C THR A 178 -23.11 -5.90 13.30
N SER A 179 -22.89 -5.77 12.00
CA SER A 179 -23.81 -6.30 10.98
C SER A 179 -23.28 -7.63 10.45
N GLN A 180 -24.16 -8.59 10.17
CA GLN A 180 -23.84 -9.93 9.64
C GLN A 180 -23.08 -9.92 8.28
N VAL A 181 -22.73 -8.74 7.77
CA VAL A 181 -22.02 -8.54 6.51
C VAL A 181 -20.84 -7.56 6.65
N ALA A 182 -20.60 -7.00 7.84
CA ALA A 182 -19.66 -5.91 8.03
C ALA A 182 -18.26 -6.30 7.55
N GLY A 183 -17.82 -5.71 6.44
CA GLY A 183 -16.51 -6.03 5.85
C GLY A 183 -15.36 -5.25 6.49
N GLY A 184 -14.14 -5.48 5.99
CA GLY A 184 -12.93 -4.79 6.45
C GLY A 184 -12.95 -3.28 6.20
N GLY A 185 -12.05 -2.57 6.88
CA GLY A 185 -11.84 -1.15 6.66
C GLY A 185 -10.92 -0.94 5.46
N GLY A 186 -11.17 0.13 4.69
CA GLY A 186 -10.25 0.68 3.70
C GLY A 186 -9.69 2.01 4.18
N LYS A 187 -8.70 2.60 3.51
CA LYS A 187 -8.29 4.00 3.80
C LYS A 187 -9.35 5.03 3.36
N GLY A 188 -10.26 4.65 2.47
CA GLY A 188 -11.25 5.53 1.88
C GLY A 188 -12.49 5.62 2.76
N GLU A 189 -12.84 4.52 3.40
CA GLU A 189 -14.02 4.42 4.24
C GLU A 189 -13.82 3.41 5.37
N ALA A 190 -14.48 3.65 6.50
CA ALA A 190 -14.68 2.61 7.51
C ALA A 190 -15.64 1.54 6.98
N GLY A 191 -15.59 0.31 7.49
CA GLY A 191 -16.53 -0.72 7.04
C GLY A 191 -17.97 -0.43 7.46
N GLY A 192 -18.93 -0.74 6.58
CA GLY A 192 -20.37 -0.72 6.88
C GLY A 192 -21.07 0.65 6.83
N THR A 193 -20.46 1.68 6.25
CA THR A 193 -21.04 3.03 6.14
C THR A 193 -21.82 3.30 4.84
N ASP A 194 -21.72 2.40 3.85
CA ASP A 194 -22.44 2.48 2.56
C ASP A 194 -23.93 2.08 2.63
N GLY A 195 -24.44 1.76 3.83
CA GLY A 195 -25.83 1.37 4.07
C GLY A 195 -26.21 -0.03 3.57
N THR A 196 -25.31 -0.74 2.90
CA THR A 196 -25.51 -2.14 2.47
C THR A 196 -24.81 -3.13 3.39
N GLY A 197 -23.89 -2.63 4.22
CA GLY A 197 -23.16 -3.43 5.20
C GLY A 197 -21.95 -4.12 4.63
N TYR A 198 -21.52 -3.80 3.40
CA TYR A 198 -20.28 -4.33 2.83
C TYR A 198 -19.03 -3.69 3.47
N GLY A 199 -17.86 -4.24 3.12
CA GLY A 199 -16.57 -3.68 3.54
C GLY A 199 -16.40 -2.26 3.04
N GLY A 200 -15.60 -1.48 3.78
CA GLY A 200 -15.30 -0.12 3.40
C GLY A 200 -14.64 -0.13 2.04
N ASP A 201 -15.11 0.73 1.15
CA ASP A 201 -14.44 0.94 -0.11
C ASP A 201 -12.99 1.34 0.20
N GLY A 202 -12.04 0.67 -0.45
CA GLY A 202 -10.61 0.94 -0.28
C GLY A 202 -10.28 2.44 -0.35
N GLY A 203 -9.06 2.80 0.05
CA GLY A 203 -8.56 4.18 -0.13
C GLY A 203 -8.92 4.78 -1.48
N THR A 204 -9.72 5.86 -1.50
CA THR A 204 -9.64 6.85 -2.57
C THR A 204 -8.37 7.65 -2.31
N ALA A 205 -7.24 7.05 -2.62
CA ALA A 205 -6.02 7.83 -2.72
C ALA A 205 -6.13 8.61 -4.03
N PHE A 206 -5.93 9.93 -3.94
CA PHE A 206 -5.62 10.70 -5.13
C PHE A 206 -4.40 10.03 -5.77
N GLY A 207 -4.52 9.63 -7.03
CA GLY A 207 -3.36 9.25 -7.81
C GLY A 207 -2.36 10.42 -7.77
N ILE A 208 -1.08 10.09 -7.88
CA ILE A 208 0.02 11.07 -7.88
C ILE A 208 -0.17 12.16 -8.97
N THR A 209 -0.99 11.91 -10.00
CA THR A 209 -1.60 12.97 -10.81
C THR A 209 -3.01 13.30 -10.35
N VAL A 210 -3.27 14.60 -10.14
CA VAL A 210 -4.54 15.26 -9.81
C VAL A 210 -5.73 14.91 -10.73
N ALA A 211 -5.55 14.06 -11.76
CA ALA A 211 -6.56 13.72 -12.74
C ALA A 211 -7.29 12.39 -12.49
N ASP A 212 -6.65 11.39 -11.87
CA ASP A 212 -7.23 10.04 -11.78
C ASP A 212 -7.12 9.45 -10.36
N GLN A 213 -8.25 9.01 -9.80
CA GLN A 213 -8.29 8.27 -8.55
C GLN A 213 -7.71 6.87 -8.74
N VAL A 214 -6.74 6.48 -7.91
CA VAL A 214 -6.23 5.10 -7.85
C VAL A 214 -6.76 4.45 -6.60
N TYR A 215 -7.59 3.42 -6.79
CA TYR A 215 -8.09 2.59 -5.70
C TYR A 215 -6.99 1.63 -5.23
N ALA A 216 -6.49 1.81 -4.01
CA ALA A 216 -5.85 0.69 -3.30
C ALA A 216 -6.96 -0.12 -2.65
N GLY A 217 -7.35 -1.20 -3.34
CA GLY A 217 -8.43 -2.07 -2.90
C GLY A 217 -8.15 -2.72 -1.54
N GLY A 218 -9.22 -2.87 -0.76
CA GLY A 218 -9.51 -4.04 0.06
C GLY A 218 -10.63 -4.82 -0.63
#